data_AF-A0A923X432-F1
#
_entry.id   AF-A0A923X432-F1
#
_cell.length_a   1.000
_cell.length_b   1.000
_cell.length_c   1.000
_cell.angle_alpha   90.00
_cell.angle_beta   90.00
_cell.angle_gamma   90.00
#
_symmetry.space_group_name_H-M   'P 1'
#
loop_
_entity.id
_entity.type
_entity.pdbx_description
1 polymer ?
#
loop_
_entity_poly.entity_id
_entity_poly.type
_entity_poly.pdbx_seq_one_letter_code
_entity_poly.pdbx_strand_id
1 'polypeptide(L)'
;MTGTLPTQPTEPTEQVAATVAAAAAVAPRGSAELATVRPAAQLRPWSALVCGLPDDRTLLIVDWLLLACRAAGFVAHAVPLAGDDRTPHGMYLEVAADAESERALGATPWGAVDLVVAGEHLELMRAIDAGFVSAEATTIVASCRRSFTPAERNVAPQYVLTEREIDALAVAASLSYRAFDGPEVARWYKLPASAQPGLLFGAIVGAAVTGLDENACRAAIAQLGIDAQLHMTAFGRGIRLGRRAGGRVRRTRTAYQFTRRRRAHITHSSRAGFEQLVARAEELVAPEHLPALQEAIYQLSDFQDAEWATRLVDHVEEIVRLERDMNGGAAPAPADSVVLDAIRSLAALMVWPDAAWVAQRKRRQGRHKELRATQGITRHDAYELVDFIPLDQRDLAATKSQRMPGSSAVPPATAPLLQPGVVRELRTTTIAGAWALRKLVKSRALRNGSPRQQLEQDTLEAWRTALIEALRVDAEVARIVASSGTLVQGSGAVREANRQTAQAFWGRIVRQTLALDRADPAGRAPIAAELVPFVWEQLARSGPLALWEFAAQVLGIAMAVSRGMPHDDAVAMARVLCTPRGVQGLGEA
;
A
#
# COMPACT_ATOMS: atom_id res chain seq x y z
N MET A 1 -30.48 17.55 6.55
CA MET A 1 -29.29 17.91 5.76
C MET A 1 -28.82 16.64 5.06
N THR A 2 -29.00 16.63 3.75
CA THR A 2 -28.83 15.51 2.82
C THR A 2 -27.40 15.01 2.81
N GLY A 3 -27.17 13.82 3.39
CA GLY A 3 -25.91 13.10 3.32
C GLY A 3 -25.86 12.31 2.02
N THR A 4 -25.03 12.76 1.08
CA THR A 4 -24.72 12.06 -0.16
C THR A 4 -23.98 10.75 0.18
N LEU A 5 -24.54 9.62 -0.23
CA LEU A 5 -23.88 8.31 -0.16
C LEU A 5 -22.56 8.35 -0.97
N PRO A 6 -21.50 7.68 -0.52
CA PRO A 6 -20.29 7.54 -1.32
C PRO A 6 -20.60 6.72 -2.57
N THR A 7 -20.30 7.28 -3.74
CA THR A 7 -20.35 6.60 -5.04
C THR A 7 -19.42 5.39 -5.03
N GLN A 8 -19.93 4.22 -5.44
CA GLN A 8 -19.14 3.00 -5.56
C GLN A 8 -18.06 3.16 -6.63
N PRO A 9 -16.88 2.53 -6.47
CA PRO A 9 -15.90 2.44 -7.55
C PRO A 9 -16.49 1.62 -8.70
N THR A 10 -16.61 2.24 -9.87
CA THR A 10 -16.99 1.57 -11.12
C THR A 10 -15.76 0.97 -11.81
N GLU A 11 -15.96 -0.18 -12.46
CA GLU A 11 -14.96 -1.11 -12.99
C GLU A 11 -13.85 -0.47 -13.85
N PRO A 12 -12.58 -0.86 -13.60
CA PRO A 12 -11.62 -1.08 -14.69
C PRO A 12 -10.74 -2.32 -14.48
N THR A 13 -11.18 -3.36 -13.75
CA THR A 13 -10.26 -4.40 -13.25
C THR A 13 -9.97 -5.53 -14.25
N GLU A 14 -10.90 -5.90 -15.12
CA GLU A 14 -10.70 -7.03 -16.05
C GLU A 14 -9.68 -6.71 -17.15
N GLN A 15 -9.74 -5.49 -17.71
CA GLN A 15 -8.76 -5.00 -18.68
C GLN A 15 -7.37 -4.82 -18.07
N VAL A 16 -7.28 -4.34 -16.82
CA VAL A 16 -6.00 -4.19 -16.12
C VAL A 16 -5.41 -5.55 -15.76
N ALA A 17 -6.20 -6.51 -15.29
CA ALA A 17 -5.74 -7.88 -15.00
C ALA A 17 -5.27 -8.60 -16.27
N ALA A 18 -6.00 -8.50 -17.38
CA ALA A 18 -5.60 -9.04 -18.68
C ALA A 18 -4.33 -8.36 -19.22
N THR A 19 -4.18 -7.05 -19.02
CA THR A 19 -2.99 -6.28 -19.43
C THR A 19 -1.78 -6.62 -18.55
N VAL A 20 -1.96 -6.85 -17.24
CA VAL A 20 -0.90 -7.29 -16.32
C VAL A 20 -0.47 -8.73 -16.64
N ALA A 21 -1.41 -9.63 -16.93
CA ALA A 21 -1.11 -10.99 -17.36
C ALA A 21 -0.40 -11.02 -18.74
N ALA A 22 -0.83 -10.19 -19.68
CA ALA A 22 -0.18 -10.02 -20.98
C ALA A 22 1.22 -9.38 -20.84
N ALA A 23 1.39 -8.38 -19.98
CA ALA A 23 2.67 -7.74 -19.69
C ALA A 23 3.66 -8.69 -18.98
N ALA A 24 3.18 -9.55 -18.07
CA ALA A 24 3.99 -10.58 -17.43
C ALA A 24 4.43 -11.69 -18.41
N ALA A 25 3.66 -11.93 -19.48
CA ALA A 25 3.98 -12.89 -20.54
C ALA A 25 4.95 -12.33 -21.60
N VAL A 26 5.15 -11.00 -21.67
CA VAL A 26 6.14 -10.39 -22.56
C VAL A 26 7.52 -10.56 -21.92
N ALA A 27 8.32 -11.50 -22.45
CA ALA A 27 9.74 -11.58 -22.15
C ALA A 27 10.39 -10.20 -22.33
N PRO A 28 11.32 -9.77 -21.47
CA PRO A 28 12.03 -8.51 -21.66
C PRO A 28 12.64 -8.55 -23.06
N ARG A 29 12.12 -7.70 -23.97
CA ARG A 29 12.71 -7.58 -25.30
C ARG A 29 14.18 -7.25 -25.09
N GLY A 30 15.05 -8.14 -25.59
CA GLY A 30 16.48 -8.08 -25.41
C GLY A 30 16.97 -6.67 -25.69
N SER A 31 17.59 -6.07 -24.69
CA SER A 31 18.13 -4.72 -24.66
C SER A 31 19.45 -4.65 -25.43
N ALA A 32 19.44 -5.12 -26.69
CA ALA A 32 20.63 -5.35 -27.50
C ALA A 32 20.64 -4.60 -28.84
N GLU A 33 19.71 -3.68 -29.07
CA GLU A 33 19.95 -2.58 -30.00
C GLU A 33 20.06 -1.31 -29.20
N LEU A 34 21.30 -0.81 -29.12
CA LEU A 34 21.58 0.56 -28.76
C LEU A 34 20.52 1.44 -29.42
N ALA A 35 19.71 2.13 -28.61
CA ALA A 35 19.13 3.38 -29.03
C ALA A 35 20.32 4.20 -29.53
N THR A 36 20.49 4.25 -30.84
CA THR A 36 21.42 5.18 -31.49
C THR A 36 21.16 6.50 -30.81
N VAL A 37 22.18 7.06 -30.15
CA VAL A 37 22.15 8.43 -29.67
C VAL A 37 21.72 9.25 -30.87
N ARG A 38 20.46 9.65 -30.89
CA ARG A 38 19.91 10.45 -31.99
C ARG A 38 20.70 11.76 -31.97
N PRO A 39 21.29 12.17 -33.11
CA PRO A 39 22.21 13.30 -33.12
C PRO A 39 21.52 14.58 -32.61
N ALA A 40 22.21 15.29 -31.72
CA ALA A 40 21.73 16.44 -30.95
C ALA A 40 21.58 17.75 -31.77
N ALA A 41 21.07 17.69 -33.01
CA ALA A 41 21.15 18.82 -33.94
C ALA A 41 19.81 19.31 -34.51
N GLN A 42 18.65 18.77 -34.10
CA GLN A 42 17.35 19.29 -34.54
C GLN A 42 16.44 19.57 -33.34
N LEU A 43 16.04 20.84 -33.19
CA LEU A 43 14.95 21.25 -32.31
C LEU A 43 13.68 20.55 -32.81
N ARG A 44 13.25 19.50 -32.11
CA ARG A 44 12.01 18.79 -32.43
C ARG A 44 10.94 19.18 -31.41
N PRO A 45 9.68 19.39 -31.83
CA PRO A 45 8.60 19.58 -30.88
C PRO A 45 8.44 18.35 -29.98
N TRP A 46 7.99 18.56 -28.75
CA TRP A 46 7.68 17.50 -27.80
C TRP A 46 6.59 17.93 -26.83
N SER A 47 5.85 16.95 -26.29
CA SER A 47 4.85 17.16 -25.25
C SER A 47 5.23 16.46 -23.95
N ALA A 48 4.77 16.98 -22.82
CA ALA A 48 4.99 16.37 -21.54
C ALA A 48 3.80 16.53 -20.57
N LEU A 49 3.68 15.58 -19.66
CA LEU A 49 2.79 15.64 -18.51
C LEU A 49 3.63 15.59 -17.22
N VAL A 50 3.48 16.58 -16.35
CA VAL A 50 4.11 16.61 -15.02
C VAL A 50 3.03 16.50 -13.95
N CYS A 51 3.02 15.42 -13.18
CA CYS A 51 1.99 15.12 -12.18
C CYS A 51 2.56 14.51 -10.89
N GLY A 52 1.72 14.34 -9.88
CA GLY A 52 2.02 13.60 -8.65
C GLY A 52 3.04 14.22 -7.70
N LEU A 53 3.21 15.53 -7.79
CA LEU A 53 3.79 16.35 -6.72
C LEU A 53 2.72 17.32 -6.21
N PRO A 54 2.87 17.83 -4.97
CA PRO A 54 2.14 19.03 -4.55
C PRO A 54 2.30 20.17 -5.57
N ASP A 55 1.26 20.98 -5.75
CA ASP A 55 1.18 21.98 -6.84
C ASP A 55 2.42 22.89 -6.93
N ASP A 56 2.92 23.38 -5.79
CA ASP A 56 4.13 24.21 -5.70
C ASP A 56 5.36 23.52 -6.30
N ARG A 57 5.49 22.21 -6.11
CA ARG A 57 6.62 21.40 -6.60
C ARG A 57 6.44 20.93 -8.04
N THR A 58 5.19 20.70 -8.47
CA THR A 58 4.87 20.45 -9.88
C THR A 58 5.25 21.68 -10.69
N LEU A 59 4.76 22.86 -10.29
CA LEU A 59 5.05 24.13 -10.93
C LEU A 59 6.56 24.42 -10.96
N LEU A 60 7.30 24.06 -9.90
CA LEU A 60 8.75 24.23 -9.87
C LEU A 60 9.47 23.49 -11.02
N ILE A 61 9.08 22.25 -11.33
CA ILE A 61 9.66 21.50 -12.47
C ILE A 61 9.25 22.15 -13.79
N VAL A 62 7.98 22.55 -13.90
CA VAL A 62 7.42 23.19 -15.10
C VAL A 62 8.14 24.50 -15.39
N ASP A 63 8.34 25.36 -14.41
CA ASP A 63 9.05 26.63 -14.56
C ASP A 63 10.49 26.42 -15.02
N TRP A 64 11.19 25.42 -14.47
CA TRP A 64 12.53 25.07 -14.94
C TRP A 64 12.54 24.55 -16.38
N LEU A 65 11.55 23.75 -16.78
CA LEU A 65 11.41 23.31 -18.16
C LEU A 65 11.14 24.50 -19.09
N LEU A 66 10.19 25.38 -18.76
CA LEU A 66 9.88 26.56 -19.56
C LEU A 66 11.06 27.53 -19.69
N LEU A 67 11.84 27.73 -18.63
CA LEU A 67 13.06 28.55 -18.66
C LEU A 67 14.15 27.90 -19.51
N ALA A 68 14.38 26.59 -19.35
CA ALA A 68 15.37 25.86 -20.13
C ALA A 68 14.99 25.80 -21.62
N CYS A 69 13.71 25.59 -21.94
CA CYS A 69 13.17 25.65 -23.30
C CYS A 69 13.46 27.01 -23.95
N ARG A 70 13.13 28.11 -23.27
CA ARG A 70 13.40 29.47 -23.76
C ARG A 70 14.88 29.72 -24.01
N ALA A 71 15.75 29.27 -23.10
CA ALA A 71 17.20 29.39 -23.28
C ALA A 71 17.74 28.56 -24.45
N ALA A 72 17.07 27.45 -24.78
CA ALA A 72 17.40 26.59 -25.91
C ALA A 72 16.71 27.00 -27.23
N GLY A 73 15.93 28.08 -27.25
CA GLY A 73 15.24 28.59 -28.43
C GLY A 73 13.87 27.97 -28.72
N PHE A 74 13.39 27.07 -27.87
CA PHE A 74 12.05 26.50 -27.96
C PHE A 74 10.97 27.49 -27.49
N VAL A 75 9.77 27.35 -28.05
CA VAL A 75 8.55 27.99 -27.52
C VAL A 75 7.75 26.95 -26.78
N ALA A 76 7.47 27.21 -25.50
CA ALA A 76 6.79 26.24 -24.63
C ALA A 76 5.64 26.91 -23.88
N HIS A 77 4.52 26.20 -23.78
CA HIS A 77 3.39 26.61 -22.95
C HIS A 77 2.96 25.46 -22.03
N ALA A 78 2.33 25.80 -20.91
CA ALA A 78 1.85 24.83 -19.95
C ALA A 78 0.40 25.16 -19.57
N VAL A 79 -0.46 24.15 -19.48
CA VAL A 79 -1.84 24.27 -19.05
C VAL A 79 -2.12 23.31 -17.89
N PRO A 80 -2.89 23.75 -16.87
CA PRO A 80 -3.25 22.88 -15.76
C PRO A 80 -4.22 21.80 -16.20
N LEU A 81 -4.01 20.59 -15.69
CA LEU A 81 -4.93 19.47 -15.81
C LEU A 81 -5.60 19.28 -14.45
N ALA A 82 -6.88 19.67 -14.36
CA ALA A 82 -7.71 19.42 -13.18
C ALA A 82 -7.98 17.92 -13.11
N GLY A 83 -7.17 17.19 -12.34
CA GLY A 83 -7.30 15.74 -12.24
C GLY A 83 -8.62 15.28 -11.63
N ASP A 84 -8.93 14.01 -11.80
CA ASP A 84 -10.07 13.34 -11.17
C ASP A 84 -9.66 11.93 -10.68
N ASP A 85 -10.62 11.03 -10.50
CA ASP A 85 -10.31 9.67 -10.05
C ASP A 85 -9.51 8.87 -11.11
N ARG A 86 -9.65 9.20 -12.40
CA ARG A 86 -9.07 8.48 -13.55
C ARG A 86 -7.92 9.23 -14.21
N THR A 87 -7.86 10.55 -14.04
CA THR A 87 -6.95 11.46 -14.71
C THR A 87 -6.04 12.09 -13.68
N PRO A 88 -4.71 12.12 -13.88
CA PRO A 88 -3.81 12.67 -12.89
C PRO A 88 -3.99 14.19 -12.78
N HIS A 89 -3.77 14.71 -11.57
CA HIS A 89 -3.69 16.16 -11.37
C HIS A 89 -2.28 16.65 -11.66
N GLY A 90 -2.13 17.69 -12.47
CA GLY A 90 -0.81 18.15 -12.89
C GLY A 90 -0.81 19.24 -13.94
N MET A 91 0.29 19.32 -14.68
CA MET A 91 0.53 20.31 -15.73
C MET A 91 0.89 19.60 -17.03
N TYR A 92 0.15 19.90 -18.10
CA TYR A 92 0.46 19.48 -19.45
C TYR A 92 1.28 20.57 -20.15
N LEU A 93 2.34 20.17 -20.86
CA LEU A 93 3.26 21.03 -21.56
C LEU A 93 3.31 20.64 -23.03
N GLU A 94 3.28 21.63 -23.91
CA GLU A 94 3.70 21.45 -25.30
C GLU A 94 4.85 22.40 -25.62
N VAL A 95 5.79 21.88 -26.41
CA VAL A 95 7.01 22.57 -26.80
C VAL A 95 7.12 22.52 -28.31
N ALA A 96 7.08 23.69 -28.94
CA ALA A 96 7.34 23.89 -30.36
C ALA A 96 8.82 24.19 -30.59
N ALA A 97 9.34 23.73 -31.75
CA ALA A 97 10.72 23.96 -32.15
C ALA A 97 11.09 25.45 -32.28
N ASP A 98 10.13 26.27 -32.74
CA ASP A 98 10.28 27.71 -32.97
C ASP A 98 8.91 28.42 -32.91
N ALA A 99 8.94 29.76 -33.02
CA ALA A 99 7.76 30.61 -33.01
C ALA A 99 6.84 30.45 -34.23
N GLU A 100 7.37 29.94 -35.35
CA GLU A 100 6.55 29.68 -36.54
C GLU A 100 5.69 28.42 -36.34
N SER A 101 6.25 27.43 -35.66
CA SER A 101 5.60 26.18 -35.25
C SER A 101 4.67 26.34 -34.05
N GLU A 102 4.73 27.47 -33.32
CA GLU A 102 3.86 27.77 -32.17
C GLU A 102 2.37 27.76 -32.55
N ARG A 103 2.02 28.15 -33.79
CA ARG A 103 0.62 28.15 -34.27
C ARG A 103 -0.02 26.76 -34.35
N ALA A 104 0.79 25.70 -34.31
CA ALA A 104 0.33 24.31 -34.33
C ALA A 104 0.07 23.75 -32.92
N LEU A 105 0.36 24.51 -31.87
CA LEU A 105 0.18 24.08 -30.48
C LEU A 105 -1.32 24.02 -30.13
N GLY A 106 -1.74 22.86 -29.63
CA GLY A 106 -3.11 22.58 -29.25
C GLY A 106 -3.38 23.00 -27.80
N ALA A 107 -4.41 23.83 -27.57
CA ALA A 107 -4.76 24.29 -26.21
C ALA A 107 -5.38 23.20 -25.31
N THR A 108 -5.39 21.94 -25.74
CA THR A 108 -6.07 20.85 -25.04
C THR A 108 -5.11 19.67 -24.95
N PRO A 109 -4.96 19.02 -23.78
CA PRO A 109 -4.22 17.78 -23.67
C PRO A 109 -5.00 16.63 -24.35
N TRP A 110 -4.45 16.01 -25.38
CA TRP A 110 -5.02 14.81 -26.01
C TRP A 110 -3.93 13.79 -26.36
N GLY A 111 -4.17 12.54 -25.99
CA GLY A 111 -3.36 11.40 -26.38
C GLY A 111 -2.03 11.26 -25.64
N ALA A 112 -1.21 10.32 -26.14
CA ALA A 112 0.06 9.99 -25.53
C ALA A 112 1.10 11.11 -25.73
N VAL A 113 1.86 11.40 -24.68
CA VAL A 113 2.91 12.42 -24.68
C VAL A 113 4.30 11.82 -24.86
N ASP A 114 5.28 12.62 -25.27
CA ASP A 114 6.68 12.17 -25.36
C ASP A 114 7.31 11.91 -23.99
N LEU A 115 6.89 12.66 -22.95
CA LEU A 115 7.44 12.57 -21.60
C LEU A 115 6.36 12.61 -20.52
N VAL A 116 6.29 11.58 -19.67
CA VAL A 116 5.54 11.62 -18.42
C VAL A 116 6.49 11.72 -17.23
N VAL A 117 6.28 12.72 -16.37
CA VAL A 117 7.00 12.93 -15.12
C VAL A 117 6.04 12.78 -13.96
N ALA A 118 6.19 11.70 -13.19
CA ALA A 118 5.30 11.41 -12.06
C ALA A 118 6.05 11.50 -10.73
N GLY A 119 5.60 12.33 -9.79
CA GLY A 119 6.17 12.45 -8.44
C GLY A 119 5.74 11.34 -7.47
N GLU A 120 4.74 10.55 -7.83
CA GLU A 120 4.17 9.48 -7.02
C GLU A 120 3.62 8.39 -7.95
N HIS A 121 3.64 7.14 -7.48
CA HIS A 121 3.43 5.97 -8.32
C HIS A 121 1.96 5.76 -8.76
N LEU A 122 0.97 6.19 -7.97
CA LEU A 122 -0.45 6.21 -8.34
C LEU A 122 -0.70 7.16 -9.51
N GLU A 123 -0.07 8.32 -9.47
CA GLU A 123 -0.28 9.35 -10.49
C GLU A 123 0.33 8.93 -11.83
N LEU A 124 1.37 8.08 -11.79
CA LEU A 124 1.82 7.38 -12.99
C LEU A 124 0.74 6.42 -13.53
N MET A 125 0.11 5.62 -12.65
CA MET A 125 -0.99 4.73 -13.06
C MET A 125 -2.14 5.52 -13.70
N ARG A 126 -2.56 6.62 -13.07
CA ARG A 126 -3.59 7.50 -13.64
C ARG A 126 -3.19 8.07 -14.99
N ALA A 127 -1.92 8.44 -15.18
CA ALA A 127 -1.44 8.89 -16.49
C ALA A 127 -1.51 7.78 -17.55
N ILE A 128 -1.18 6.54 -17.19
CA ILE A 128 -1.31 5.37 -18.08
C ILE A 128 -2.80 5.13 -18.42
N ASP A 129 -3.66 5.07 -17.40
CA ASP A 129 -5.10 4.79 -17.55
C ASP A 129 -5.83 5.89 -18.34
N ALA A 130 -5.40 7.15 -18.21
CA ALA A 130 -5.94 8.28 -18.97
C ALA A 130 -5.41 8.35 -20.42
N GLY A 131 -4.51 7.44 -20.83
CA GLY A 131 -4.02 7.36 -22.21
C GLY A 131 -2.89 8.33 -22.54
N PHE A 132 -2.21 8.91 -21.55
CA PHE A 132 -1.04 9.79 -21.76
C PHE A 132 0.24 9.02 -22.06
N VAL A 133 0.24 7.69 -22.01
CA VAL A 133 1.41 6.84 -22.21
C VAL A 133 1.20 5.90 -23.39
N SER A 134 2.20 5.81 -24.28
CA SER A 134 2.26 4.85 -25.38
C SER A 134 3.61 4.14 -25.45
N ALA A 135 3.58 2.88 -25.89
CA ALA A 135 4.77 2.04 -26.05
C ALA A 135 5.71 2.54 -27.17
N GLU A 136 5.20 3.37 -28.08
CA GLU A 136 5.93 3.83 -29.27
C GLU A 136 6.66 5.15 -29.06
N ALA A 137 6.15 6.02 -28.20
CA ALA A 137 6.66 7.40 -28.07
C ALA A 137 7.05 7.79 -26.64
N THR A 138 6.38 7.26 -25.61
CA THR A 138 6.46 7.87 -24.28
C THR A 138 7.66 7.40 -23.49
N THR A 139 8.45 8.35 -22.97
CA THR A 139 9.42 8.11 -21.91
C THR A 139 8.82 8.50 -20.56
N ILE A 140 8.87 7.59 -19.60
CA ILE A 140 8.43 7.83 -18.22
C ILE A 140 9.64 8.12 -17.32
N VAL A 141 9.56 9.20 -16.54
CA VAL A 141 10.45 9.51 -15.41
C VAL A 141 9.61 9.60 -14.13
N ALA A 142 9.67 8.58 -13.28
CA ALA A 142 8.76 8.47 -12.14
C ALA A 142 9.46 8.29 -10.78
N SER A 143 8.86 8.89 -9.75
CA SER A 143 9.10 8.51 -8.37
C SER A 143 8.19 7.36 -7.98
N CYS A 144 8.75 6.14 -7.93
CA CYS A 144 8.01 4.89 -7.66
C CYS A 144 7.55 4.71 -6.19
N ARG A 145 7.48 5.80 -5.43
CA ARG A 145 6.98 5.77 -4.06
C ARG A 145 5.46 5.68 -4.10
N ARG A 146 4.90 4.69 -3.41
CA ARG A 146 3.45 4.55 -3.24
C ARG A 146 2.94 5.26 -1.98
N SER A 147 1.82 5.95 -2.11
CA SER A 147 1.01 6.47 -1.02
C SER A 147 -0.42 5.95 -1.17
N PHE A 148 -0.80 5.00 -0.32
CA PHE A 148 -2.15 4.41 -0.39
C PHE A 148 -3.23 5.42 0.02
N THR A 149 -4.24 5.56 -0.83
CA THR A 149 -5.45 6.34 -0.59
C THR A 149 -6.28 5.74 0.56
N PRO A 150 -7.18 6.51 1.18
CA PRO A 150 -8.10 5.95 2.17
C PRO A 150 -8.93 4.78 1.63
N ALA A 151 -9.34 4.84 0.35
CA ALA A 151 -10.08 3.77 -0.31
C ALA A 151 -9.24 2.49 -0.42
N GLU A 152 -8.00 2.59 -0.91
CA GLU A 152 -7.08 1.44 -1.02
C GLU A 152 -6.76 0.80 0.34
N ARG A 153 -6.78 1.57 1.44
CA ARG A 153 -6.54 1.04 2.79
C ARG A 153 -7.72 0.24 3.34
N ASN A 154 -8.90 0.37 2.75
CA ASN A 154 -10.11 -0.33 3.18
C ASN A 154 -10.39 -1.59 2.36
N VAL A 155 -9.58 -1.82 1.32
CA VAL A 155 -9.66 -2.97 0.42
C VAL A 155 -8.53 -3.94 0.75
N ALA A 156 -8.76 -5.24 0.49
CA ALA A 156 -7.74 -6.24 0.76
C ALA A 156 -6.49 -6.03 -0.14
N PRO A 157 -5.26 -6.23 0.36
CA PRO A 157 -4.03 -5.84 -0.32
C PRO A 157 -3.85 -6.38 -1.75
N GLN A 158 -4.41 -7.56 -2.04
CA GLN A 158 -4.32 -8.21 -3.35
C GLN A 158 -5.15 -7.55 -4.45
N TYR A 159 -6.08 -6.65 -4.10
CA TYR A 159 -6.84 -5.83 -5.05
C TYR A 159 -6.26 -4.43 -5.21
N VAL A 160 -5.15 -4.14 -4.54
CA VAL A 160 -4.42 -2.88 -4.66
C VAL A 160 -3.15 -3.15 -5.44
N LEU A 161 -3.00 -2.46 -6.57
CA LEU A 161 -1.80 -2.57 -7.39
C LEU A 161 -0.54 -2.28 -6.57
N THR A 162 0.32 -3.29 -6.49
CA THR A 162 1.62 -3.21 -5.86
C THR A 162 2.56 -2.36 -6.71
N GLU A 163 3.60 -1.80 -6.08
CA GLU A 163 4.61 -1.05 -6.83
C GLU A 163 5.24 -1.89 -7.95
N ARG A 164 5.36 -3.21 -7.80
CA ARG A 164 5.93 -4.09 -8.83
C ARG A 164 5.00 -4.25 -10.03
N GLU A 165 3.69 -4.34 -9.81
CA GLU A 165 2.71 -4.43 -10.90
C GLU A 165 2.65 -3.11 -11.68
N ILE A 166 2.72 -1.97 -10.98
CA ILE A 166 2.80 -0.66 -11.63
C ILE A 166 4.11 -0.52 -12.41
N ASP A 167 5.25 -0.93 -11.81
CA ASP A 167 6.54 -0.94 -12.49
C ASP A 167 6.47 -1.80 -13.78
N ALA A 168 5.84 -2.97 -13.72
CA ALA A 168 5.68 -3.87 -14.88
C ALA A 168 4.78 -3.26 -15.96
N LEU A 169 3.64 -2.67 -15.56
CA LEU A 169 2.74 -1.99 -16.51
C LEU A 169 3.44 -0.79 -17.16
N ALA A 170 4.17 0.02 -16.40
CA ALA A 170 4.91 1.16 -16.93
C ALA A 170 5.98 0.72 -17.95
N VAL A 171 6.66 -0.41 -17.71
CA VAL A 171 7.60 -0.99 -18.67
C VAL A 171 6.89 -1.43 -19.95
N ALA A 172 5.71 -2.07 -19.84
CA ALA A 172 4.97 -2.55 -20.99
C ALA A 172 4.29 -1.43 -21.80
N ALA A 173 3.83 -0.38 -21.12
CA ALA A 173 3.04 0.70 -21.71
C ALA A 173 3.88 1.82 -22.33
N SER A 174 5.20 1.85 -22.12
CA SER A 174 6.07 2.98 -22.51
C SER A 174 7.26 2.57 -23.37
N LEU A 175 7.80 3.52 -24.14
CA LEU A 175 9.04 3.35 -24.90
C LEU A 175 10.25 3.18 -23.96
N SER A 176 10.28 3.92 -22.85
CA SER A 176 11.35 3.85 -21.85
C SER A 176 10.85 4.21 -20.46
N TYR A 177 11.11 3.34 -19.48
CA TYR A 177 10.78 3.58 -18.07
C TYR A 177 12.03 3.86 -17.22
N ARG A 178 12.07 5.03 -16.57
CA ARG A 178 13.12 5.46 -15.62
C ARG A 178 12.46 5.74 -14.27
N ALA A 179 12.73 4.91 -13.26
CA ALA A 179 12.12 5.11 -11.95
C ALA A 179 13.06 4.99 -10.78
N PHE A 180 12.74 5.69 -9.70
CA PHE A 180 13.46 5.64 -8.43
C PHE A 180 12.58 6.14 -7.29
N ASP A 181 12.80 5.73 -6.04
CA ASP A 181 12.03 6.31 -4.92
C ASP A 181 12.64 7.69 -4.58
N GLY A 182 12.00 8.78 -5.02
CA GLY A 182 12.52 10.15 -4.88
C GLY A 182 12.96 10.49 -3.45
N PRO A 183 12.07 10.37 -2.45
CA PRO A 183 12.43 10.62 -1.05
C PRO A 183 13.47 9.65 -0.48
N GLU A 184 13.52 8.41 -0.96
CA GLU A 184 14.56 7.47 -0.53
C GLU A 184 15.93 7.83 -1.10
N VAL A 185 15.99 8.14 -2.39
CA VAL A 185 17.19 8.60 -3.09
C VAL A 185 17.72 9.90 -2.47
N ALA A 186 16.84 10.86 -2.18
CA ALA A 186 17.22 12.09 -1.48
C ALA A 186 17.94 11.76 -0.16
N ARG A 187 17.36 10.85 0.64
CA ARG A 187 18.00 10.39 1.89
C ARG A 187 19.34 9.68 1.66
N TRP A 188 19.51 8.91 0.58
CA TRP A 188 20.80 8.28 0.25
C TRP A 188 21.90 9.32 0.07
N TYR A 189 21.56 10.46 -0.52
CA TYR A 189 22.46 11.59 -0.73
C TYR A 189 22.47 12.61 0.41
N LYS A 190 21.85 12.29 1.56
CA LYS A 190 21.72 13.18 2.72
C LYS A 190 21.00 14.51 2.40
N LEU A 191 20.08 14.47 1.44
CA LEU A 191 19.22 15.59 1.07
C LEU A 191 17.83 15.45 1.73
N PRO A 192 17.13 16.57 2.01
CA PRO A 192 15.73 16.54 2.44
C PRO A 192 14.81 16.02 1.33
N ALA A 193 13.59 15.61 1.71
CA ALA A 193 12.58 15.14 0.75
C ALA A 193 12.15 16.24 -0.26
N SER A 194 12.29 17.52 0.10
CA SER A 194 12.09 18.66 -0.81
C SER A 194 13.05 18.67 -2.00
N ALA A 195 14.12 17.86 -2.00
CA ALA A 195 15.03 17.70 -3.13
C ALA A 195 14.44 16.93 -4.32
N GLN A 196 13.28 16.26 -4.15
CA GLN A 196 12.68 15.39 -5.15
C GLN A 196 12.45 16.06 -6.52
N PRO A 197 11.94 17.31 -6.61
CA PRO A 197 11.81 18.00 -7.90
C PRO A 197 13.14 18.13 -8.65
N GLY A 198 14.23 18.42 -7.93
CA GLY A 198 15.56 18.49 -8.54
C GLY A 198 16.06 17.13 -9.04
N LEU A 199 15.78 16.04 -8.30
CA LEU A 199 16.10 14.68 -8.75
C LEU A 199 15.34 14.30 -10.03
N LEU A 200 14.03 14.61 -10.09
CA LEU A 200 13.19 14.34 -11.26
C LEU A 200 13.63 15.20 -12.45
N PHE A 201 13.84 16.50 -12.26
CA PHE A 201 14.30 17.40 -13.33
C PHE A 201 15.66 16.97 -13.90
N GLY A 202 16.59 16.55 -13.05
CA GLY A 202 17.85 15.95 -13.51
C GLY A 202 17.63 14.66 -14.29
N ALA A 203 16.70 13.81 -13.84
CA ALA A 203 16.41 12.55 -14.52
C ALA A 203 15.75 12.75 -15.90
N ILE A 204 14.95 13.81 -16.09
CA ILE A 204 14.44 14.22 -17.41
C ILE A 204 15.60 14.50 -18.38
N VAL A 205 16.53 15.35 -17.97
CA VAL A 205 17.72 15.69 -18.78
C VAL A 205 18.59 14.45 -19.03
N GLY A 206 18.77 13.61 -18.01
CA GLY A 206 19.52 12.36 -18.13
C GLY A 206 18.89 11.33 -19.07
N ALA A 207 17.56 11.33 -19.22
CA ALA A 207 16.84 10.46 -20.14
C ALA A 207 16.97 10.89 -21.60
N ALA A 208 17.43 12.12 -21.85
CA ALA A 208 17.72 12.69 -23.17
C ALA A 208 16.51 12.69 -24.14
N VAL A 209 15.29 12.81 -23.61
CA VAL A 209 14.05 12.87 -24.41
C VAL A 209 13.74 14.28 -24.93
N THR A 210 14.05 15.32 -24.17
CA THR A 210 13.67 16.72 -24.48
C THR A 210 14.68 17.48 -25.35
N GLY A 211 15.90 16.95 -25.51
CA GLY A 211 17.00 17.65 -26.19
C GLY A 211 17.54 18.89 -25.46
N LEU A 212 17.10 19.16 -24.22
CA LEU A 212 17.55 20.32 -23.44
C LEU A 212 19.02 20.17 -23.00
N ASP A 213 19.79 21.24 -23.15
CA ASP A 213 21.18 21.31 -22.70
C ASP A 213 21.28 21.34 -21.16
N GLU A 214 22.27 20.61 -20.62
CA GLU A 214 22.47 20.51 -19.18
C GLU A 214 22.80 21.88 -18.55
N ASN A 215 23.56 22.74 -19.23
CA ASN A 215 23.91 24.06 -18.69
C ASN A 215 22.71 25.00 -18.71
N ALA A 216 21.86 24.94 -19.76
CA ALA A 216 20.60 25.69 -19.80
C ALA A 216 19.69 25.31 -18.62
N CYS A 217 19.57 24.01 -18.31
CA CYS A 217 18.81 23.55 -17.15
C CYS A 217 19.41 24.01 -15.80
N ARG A 218 20.75 24.03 -15.68
CA ARG A 218 21.41 24.58 -14.48
C ARG A 218 21.17 26.07 -14.33
N ALA A 219 21.21 26.82 -15.43
CA ALA A 219 20.90 28.24 -15.44
C ALA A 219 19.44 28.50 -15.02
N ALA A 220 18.49 27.69 -15.49
CA ALA A 220 17.08 27.76 -15.08
C ALA A 220 16.90 27.58 -13.56
N ILE A 221 17.58 26.60 -12.96
CA ILE A 221 17.57 26.41 -11.49
C ILE A 221 18.12 27.65 -10.77
N ALA A 222 19.25 28.18 -11.26
CA ALA A 222 19.89 29.35 -10.65
C ALA A 222 19.03 30.61 -10.77
N GLN A 223 18.40 30.81 -11.94
CA GLN A 223 17.56 31.97 -12.24
C GLN A 223 16.30 32.00 -11.37
N LEU A 224 15.63 30.85 -11.19
CA LEU A 224 14.42 30.80 -10.37
C LEU A 224 14.73 30.99 -8.87
N GLY A 225 15.95 30.62 -8.41
CA GLY A 225 16.47 30.96 -7.09
C GLY A 225 15.88 30.19 -5.90
N ILE A 226 14.79 29.44 -6.09
CA ILE A 226 14.12 28.65 -5.04
C ILE A 226 15.01 27.46 -4.66
N ASP A 227 15.56 27.48 -3.43
CA ASP A 227 16.43 26.42 -2.90
C ASP A 227 17.55 25.99 -3.89
N ALA A 228 18.10 26.94 -4.65
CA ALA A 228 18.93 26.66 -5.83
C ALA A 228 20.12 25.72 -5.55
N GLN A 229 20.82 25.87 -4.42
CA GLN A 229 21.94 24.98 -4.06
C GLN A 229 21.51 23.53 -3.81
N LEU A 230 20.36 23.35 -3.13
CA LEU A 230 19.77 22.05 -2.88
C LEU A 230 19.38 21.39 -4.21
N HIS A 231 18.66 22.12 -5.05
CA HIS A 231 18.17 21.60 -6.32
C HIS A 231 19.28 21.40 -7.35
N MET A 232 20.34 22.21 -7.36
CA MET A 232 21.53 22.00 -8.20
C MET A 232 22.24 20.69 -7.85
N THR A 233 22.38 20.42 -6.54
CA THR A 233 22.95 19.16 -6.05
C THR A 233 22.07 17.98 -6.45
N ALA A 234 20.76 18.08 -6.19
CA ALA A 234 19.77 17.06 -6.54
C ALA A 234 19.73 16.79 -8.06
N PHE A 235 19.74 17.84 -8.89
CA PHE A 235 19.77 17.78 -10.35
C PHE A 235 20.96 16.96 -10.86
N GLY A 236 22.17 17.27 -10.39
CA GLY A 236 23.36 16.47 -10.75
C GLY A 236 23.30 15.00 -10.27
N ARG A 237 22.51 14.68 -9.24
CA ARG A 237 22.23 13.28 -8.85
C ARG A 237 21.18 12.66 -9.77
N GLY A 238 20.13 13.41 -10.11
CA GLY A 238 19.04 13.04 -11.02
C GLY A 238 19.53 12.65 -12.41
N ILE A 239 20.45 13.40 -13.01
CA ILE A 239 21.00 13.10 -14.35
C ILE A 239 21.57 11.68 -14.42
N ARG A 240 22.33 11.26 -13.40
CA ARG A 240 22.88 9.90 -13.36
C ARG A 240 21.81 8.82 -13.19
N LEU A 241 20.66 9.15 -12.60
CA LEU A 241 19.51 8.23 -12.51
C LEU A 241 18.80 8.15 -13.86
N GLY A 242 18.56 9.28 -14.52
CA GLY A 242 17.95 9.35 -15.85
C GLY A 242 18.74 8.61 -16.93
N ARG A 243 20.08 8.67 -16.89
CA ARG A 243 20.94 7.97 -17.86
C ARG A 243 20.89 6.44 -17.76
N ARG A 244 20.52 5.88 -16.60
CA ARG A 244 20.48 4.42 -16.41
C ARG A 244 19.31 3.80 -17.15
N ALA A 245 19.59 2.97 -18.15
CA ALA A 245 18.56 2.20 -18.84
C ALA A 245 17.98 1.12 -17.91
N GLY A 246 16.71 0.76 -18.11
CA GLY A 246 16.13 -0.46 -17.54
C GLY A 246 15.49 -0.32 -16.15
N GLY A 247 14.42 0.46 -16.03
CA GLY A 247 13.45 0.31 -14.95
C GLY A 247 13.85 0.95 -13.62
N ARG A 248 13.30 0.39 -12.52
CA ARG A 248 13.35 0.99 -11.19
C ARG A 248 14.71 0.80 -10.51
N VAL A 249 15.37 1.92 -10.17
CA VAL A 249 16.53 1.92 -9.29
C VAL A 249 16.09 1.63 -7.86
N ARG A 250 16.33 0.41 -7.41
CA ARG A 250 16.11 -0.01 -6.03
C ARG A 250 17.43 -0.44 -5.39
N ARG A 251 17.71 0.07 -4.18
CA ARG A 251 18.80 -0.46 -3.36
C ARG A 251 18.28 -1.62 -2.54
N THR A 252 18.56 -2.84 -2.97
CA THR A 252 18.32 -4.03 -2.13
C THR A 252 19.19 -3.89 -0.87
N ARG A 253 18.53 -3.98 0.28
CA ARG A 253 19.22 -3.94 1.58
C ARG A 253 19.58 -5.37 1.95
N THR A 254 20.83 -5.60 2.31
CA THR A 254 21.22 -6.84 2.98
C THR A 254 20.49 -6.93 4.33
N ALA A 255 20.24 -8.13 4.86
CA ALA A 255 19.69 -8.33 6.19
C ALA A 255 20.43 -7.53 7.28
N TYR A 256 21.77 -7.52 7.25
CA TYR A 256 22.58 -6.69 8.17
C TYR A 256 22.21 -5.19 8.13
N GLN A 257 22.06 -4.62 6.94
CA GLN A 257 21.65 -3.23 6.75
C GLN A 257 20.22 -2.97 7.22
N PHE A 258 19.32 -3.95 7.08
CA PHE A 258 17.98 -3.90 7.63
C PHE A 258 18.03 -3.86 9.16
N THR A 259 18.65 -4.86 9.79
CA THR A 259 18.75 -5.01 11.24
C THR A 259 19.38 -3.78 11.87
N ARG A 260 20.52 -3.31 11.33
CA ARG A 260 21.23 -2.14 11.86
C ARG A 260 20.36 -0.89 11.87
N ARG A 261 19.54 -0.67 10.83
CA ARG A 261 18.64 0.50 10.77
C ARG A 261 17.49 0.38 11.78
N ARG A 262 16.88 -0.80 11.86
CA ARG A 262 15.72 -1.05 12.74
C ARG A 262 16.10 -1.10 14.21
N ARG A 263 17.30 -1.61 14.54
CA ARG A 263 17.87 -1.68 15.89
C ARG A 263 17.86 -0.34 16.64
N ALA A 264 18.02 0.78 15.92
CA ALA A 264 18.00 2.11 16.52
C ALA A 264 16.62 2.47 17.13
N HIS A 265 15.55 1.86 16.64
CA HIS A 265 14.18 2.08 17.11
C HIS A 265 13.75 1.08 18.18
N ILE A 266 14.45 -0.06 18.29
CA ILE A 266 14.18 -1.07 19.31
C ILE A 266 14.80 -0.67 20.65
N THR A 267 14.05 -0.91 21.74
CA THR A 267 14.49 -0.70 23.13
C THR A 267 15.74 -1.52 23.42
N HIS A 268 16.64 -1.00 24.26
CA HIS A 268 17.92 -1.65 24.53
C HIS A 268 17.77 -3.11 25.00
N SER A 269 16.81 -3.38 25.89
CA SER A 269 16.54 -4.71 26.42
C SER A 269 16.02 -5.72 25.38
N SER A 270 15.40 -5.27 24.29
CA SER A 270 14.84 -6.16 23.26
C SER A 270 15.77 -6.33 22.05
N ARG A 271 16.92 -5.64 22.00
CA ARG A 271 17.83 -5.69 20.83
C ARG A 271 18.43 -7.06 20.58
N ALA A 272 18.90 -7.74 21.63
CA ALA A 272 19.52 -9.05 21.49
C ALA A 272 18.51 -10.09 20.95
N GLY A 273 17.31 -10.14 21.54
CA GLY A 273 16.24 -11.01 21.06
C GLY A 273 15.79 -10.67 19.64
N PHE A 274 15.67 -9.39 19.29
CA PHE A 274 15.38 -8.95 17.93
C PHE A 274 16.44 -9.44 16.92
N GLU A 275 17.72 -9.29 17.25
CA GLU A 275 18.84 -9.75 16.40
C GLU A 275 18.83 -11.27 16.20
N GLN A 276 18.57 -12.02 17.28
CA GLN A 276 18.45 -13.49 17.23
C GLN A 276 17.28 -13.94 16.35
N LEU A 277 16.12 -13.30 16.46
CA LEU A 277 14.95 -13.64 15.65
C LEU A 277 15.17 -13.33 14.16
N VAL A 278 15.86 -12.22 13.85
CA VAL A 278 16.20 -11.91 12.45
C VAL A 278 17.15 -12.96 11.85
N ALA A 279 18.11 -13.48 12.63
CA ALA A 279 18.96 -14.58 12.19
C ALA A 279 18.17 -15.87 11.97
N ARG A 280 17.29 -16.25 12.93
CA ARG A 280 16.39 -17.41 12.79
C ARG A 280 15.51 -17.32 11.54
N ALA A 281 15.06 -16.12 11.18
CA ALA A 281 14.26 -15.91 9.97
C ALA A 281 15.00 -16.26 8.68
N GLU A 282 16.33 -16.08 8.62
CA GLU A 282 17.15 -16.41 7.43
C GLU A 282 17.20 -17.91 7.16
N GLU A 283 17.13 -18.72 8.21
CA GLU A 283 17.13 -20.19 8.12
C GLU A 283 15.71 -20.75 7.89
N LEU A 284 14.70 -20.02 8.37
CA LEU A 284 13.33 -20.52 8.41
C LEU A 284 12.60 -20.43 7.07
N VAL A 285 12.74 -19.32 6.35
CA VAL A 285 11.95 -19.01 5.14
C VAL A 285 12.82 -18.79 3.91
N ALA A 286 12.24 -18.99 2.73
CA ALA A 286 12.90 -18.71 1.47
C ALA A 286 13.32 -17.22 1.35
N PRO A 287 14.39 -16.89 0.59
CA PRO A 287 14.88 -15.52 0.44
C PRO A 287 13.83 -14.51 -0.02
N GLU A 288 12.81 -14.95 -0.76
CA GLU A 288 11.69 -14.16 -1.25
C GLU A 288 10.77 -13.68 -0.12
N HIS A 289 10.61 -14.49 0.93
CA HIS A 289 9.73 -14.23 2.07
C HIS A 289 10.46 -13.52 3.22
N LEU A 290 11.79 -13.64 3.26
CA LEU A 290 12.63 -13.08 4.32
C LEU A 290 12.39 -11.58 4.61
N PRO A 291 12.27 -10.68 3.62
CA PRO A 291 12.00 -9.27 3.89
C PRO A 291 10.67 -9.02 4.63
N ALA A 292 9.65 -9.83 4.35
CA ALA A 292 8.35 -9.73 5.01
C ALA A 292 8.46 -10.19 6.47
N LEU A 293 9.11 -11.32 6.72
CA LEU A 293 9.29 -11.86 8.08
C LEU A 293 10.16 -10.93 8.93
N GLN A 294 11.25 -10.40 8.37
CA GLN A 294 12.11 -9.43 9.06
C GLN A 294 11.35 -8.16 9.47
N GLU A 295 10.51 -7.61 8.58
CA GLU A 295 9.69 -6.45 8.90
C GLU A 295 8.61 -6.79 9.94
N ALA A 296 8.00 -7.96 9.88
CA ALA A 296 7.03 -8.42 10.88
C ALA A 296 7.69 -8.57 12.28
N ILE A 297 8.87 -9.20 12.35
CA ILE A 297 9.66 -9.31 13.60
C ILE A 297 9.97 -7.92 14.18
N TYR A 298 10.38 -6.97 13.33
CA TYR A 298 10.60 -5.59 13.75
C TYR A 298 9.32 -4.95 14.29
N GLN A 299 8.20 -5.08 13.57
CA GLN A 299 6.93 -4.48 13.97
C GLN A 299 6.44 -5.03 15.31
N LEU A 300 6.54 -6.34 15.56
CA LEU A 300 6.12 -6.93 16.82
C LEU A 300 7.07 -6.59 17.97
N SER A 301 8.38 -6.53 17.70
CA SER A 301 9.37 -6.09 18.68
C SER A 301 9.17 -4.62 19.08
N ASP A 302 8.89 -3.76 18.10
CA ASP A 302 8.56 -2.35 18.33
C ASP A 302 7.17 -2.18 18.95
N PHE A 303 6.22 -3.08 18.65
CA PHE A 303 4.88 -3.08 19.21
C PHE A 303 4.87 -3.46 20.70
N GLN A 304 5.42 -4.64 21.05
CA GLN A 304 5.36 -5.19 22.41
C GLN A 304 6.74 -5.55 23.00
N ASP A 305 7.46 -6.51 22.44
CA ASP A 305 8.82 -6.91 22.84
C ASP A 305 9.31 -8.07 21.96
N ALA A 306 10.54 -8.53 22.18
CA ALA A 306 11.11 -9.68 21.47
C ALA A 306 10.39 -11.01 21.81
N GLU A 307 9.79 -11.14 22.99
CA GLU A 307 9.02 -12.34 23.36
C GLU A 307 7.75 -12.44 22.51
N TRP A 308 7.04 -11.33 22.33
CA TRP A 308 5.88 -11.26 21.44
C TRP A 308 6.26 -11.55 19.98
N ALA A 309 7.40 -11.02 19.52
CA ALA A 309 7.92 -11.31 18.19
C ALA A 309 8.35 -12.79 18.02
N THR A 310 8.74 -13.47 19.10
CA THR A 310 9.06 -14.90 19.08
C THR A 310 7.84 -15.73 18.71
N ARG A 311 6.67 -15.41 19.29
CA ARG A 311 5.40 -16.10 18.97
C ARG A 311 5.04 -16.03 17.49
N LEU A 312 5.29 -14.89 16.84
CA LEU A 312 5.11 -14.76 15.39
C LEU A 312 6.01 -15.74 14.65
N VAL A 313 7.30 -15.80 14.99
CA VAL A 313 8.24 -16.70 14.31
C VAL A 313 7.84 -18.16 14.53
N ASP A 314 7.37 -18.51 15.74
CA ASP A 314 6.89 -19.86 16.04
C ASP A 314 5.64 -20.22 15.20
N HIS A 315 4.70 -19.29 15.03
CA HIS A 315 3.54 -19.50 14.15
C HIS A 315 3.96 -19.66 12.68
N VAL A 316 4.91 -18.85 12.20
CA VAL A 316 5.43 -18.97 10.83
C VAL A 316 6.14 -20.31 10.64
N GLU A 317 6.92 -20.75 11.62
CA GLU A 317 7.61 -22.05 11.56
C GLU A 317 6.63 -23.21 11.48
N GLU A 318 5.57 -23.18 12.27
CA GLU A 318 4.51 -24.18 12.17
C GLU A 318 3.86 -24.22 10.79
N ILE A 319 3.53 -23.06 10.22
CA ILE A 319 2.94 -22.96 8.89
C ILE A 319 3.89 -23.48 7.81
N VAL A 320 5.18 -23.12 7.87
CA VAL A 320 6.23 -23.61 6.95
C VAL A 320 6.33 -25.14 7.04
N ARG A 321 6.33 -25.69 8.26
CA ARG A 321 6.38 -27.15 8.46
C ARG A 321 5.16 -27.84 7.87
N LEU A 322 3.95 -27.37 8.19
CA LEU A 322 2.71 -27.95 7.68
C LEU A 322 2.61 -27.88 6.16
N GLU A 323 2.99 -26.75 5.55
CA GLU A 323 3.01 -26.62 4.10
C GLU A 323 3.99 -27.60 3.43
N ARG A 324 5.18 -27.80 4.02
CA ARG A 324 6.15 -28.79 3.52
C ARG A 324 5.61 -30.21 3.66
N ASP A 325 5.02 -30.55 4.81
CA ASP A 325 4.47 -31.88 5.06
C ASP A 325 3.38 -32.23 4.03
N MET A 326 2.53 -31.26 3.66
CA MET A 326 1.50 -31.44 2.63
C MET A 326 2.07 -31.53 1.20
N ASN A 327 3.27 -31.03 0.96
CA ASN A 327 3.96 -31.07 -0.33
C ASN A 327 5.07 -32.16 -0.38
N GLY A 328 4.89 -33.26 0.38
CA GLY A 328 5.83 -34.39 0.36
C GLY A 328 7.23 -34.05 0.90
N GLY A 329 7.34 -33.04 1.76
CA GLY A 329 8.59 -32.54 2.34
C GLY A 329 9.28 -31.47 1.50
N ALA A 330 8.79 -31.16 0.30
CA ALA A 330 9.33 -30.11 -0.55
C ALA A 330 8.71 -28.74 -0.22
N ALA A 331 9.50 -27.67 -0.37
CA ALA A 331 8.95 -26.32 -0.34
C ALA A 331 8.26 -26.03 -1.69
N PRO A 332 7.00 -25.56 -1.70
CA PRO A 332 6.34 -25.16 -2.93
C PRO A 332 7.03 -23.96 -3.57
N ALA A 333 6.74 -23.70 -4.85
CA ALA A 333 7.22 -22.51 -5.52
C ALA A 333 6.76 -21.24 -4.77
N PRO A 334 7.55 -20.15 -4.75
CA PRO A 334 7.20 -18.95 -3.98
C PRO A 334 5.84 -18.33 -4.33
N ALA A 335 5.33 -18.55 -5.55
CA ALA A 335 4.01 -18.09 -5.98
C ALA A 335 2.86 -18.96 -5.45
N ASP A 336 3.15 -20.23 -5.16
CA ASP A 336 2.17 -21.19 -4.65
C ASP A 336 2.17 -21.30 -3.12
N SER A 337 3.22 -20.81 -2.46
CA SER A 337 3.37 -20.85 -1.01
C SER A 337 2.42 -19.89 -0.30
N VAL A 338 1.79 -20.36 0.77
CA VAL A 338 0.96 -19.57 1.69
C VAL A 338 1.80 -18.71 2.64
N VAL A 339 3.11 -18.97 2.76
CA VAL A 339 3.97 -18.43 3.82
C VAL A 339 4.04 -16.91 3.78
N LEU A 340 4.16 -16.31 2.59
CA LEU A 340 4.23 -14.86 2.46
C LEU A 340 2.97 -14.16 2.99
N ASP A 341 1.80 -14.67 2.61
CA ASP A 341 0.52 -14.10 3.00
C ASP A 341 0.19 -14.42 4.45
N ALA A 342 0.59 -15.59 4.94
CA ALA A 342 0.50 -15.92 6.35
C ALA A 342 1.35 -14.98 7.22
N ILE A 343 2.58 -14.64 6.81
CA ILE A 343 3.40 -13.64 7.53
C ILE A 343 2.68 -12.29 7.60
N ARG A 344 2.10 -11.83 6.49
CA ARG A 344 1.36 -10.55 6.42
C ARG A 344 0.12 -10.56 7.31
N SER A 345 -0.66 -11.63 7.26
CA SER A 345 -1.85 -11.83 8.07
C SER A 345 -1.52 -11.90 9.56
N LEU A 346 -0.49 -12.65 9.93
CA LEU A 346 0.00 -12.71 11.31
C LEU A 346 0.43 -11.32 11.81
N ALA A 347 1.17 -10.55 11.01
CA ALA A 347 1.55 -9.19 11.38
C ALA A 347 0.32 -8.28 11.61
N ALA A 348 -0.71 -8.39 10.75
CA ALA A 348 -1.95 -7.62 10.86
C ALA A 348 -2.82 -8.04 12.07
N LEU A 349 -2.84 -9.33 12.40
CA LEU A 349 -3.61 -9.87 13.52
C LEU A 349 -2.91 -9.62 14.87
N MET A 350 -1.58 -9.72 14.91
CA MET A 350 -0.79 -9.61 16.14
C MET A 350 -0.38 -8.17 16.52
N VAL A 351 -0.60 -7.19 15.63
CA VAL A 351 -0.38 -5.76 15.88
C VAL A 351 -1.67 -4.99 15.70
N TRP A 352 -2.34 -4.66 16.80
CA TRP A 352 -3.59 -3.88 16.77
C TRP A 352 -3.38 -2.43 17.22
N PRO A 353 -4.14 -1.47 16.67
CA PRO A 353 -3.99 -0.05 16.99
C PRO A 353 -4.69 0.28 18.31
N ASP A 354 -3.99 0.07 19.41
CA ASP A 354 -4.41 0.50 20.74
C ASP A 354 -3.86 1.91 21.09
N ALA A 355 -4.38 2.50 22.17
CA ALA A 355 -3.95 3.82 22.61
C ALA A 355 -2.43 3.91 22.87
N ALA A 356 -1.82 2.86 23.42
CA ALA A 356 -0.40 2.82 23.71
C ALA A 356 0.46 2.84 22.43
N TRP A 357 0.05 2.10 21.40
CA TRP A 357 0.77 2.03 20.13
C TRP A 357 0.61 3.32 19.31
N VAL A 358 -0.60 3.89 19.27
CA VAL A 358 -0.83 5.20 18.66
C VAL A 358 0.03 6.27 19.35
N ALA A 359 0.12 6.23 20.67
CA ALA A 359 0.98 7.12 21.44
C ALA A 359 2.48 6.91 21.13
N GLN A 360 2.94 5.67 20.96
CA GLN A 360 4.32 5.35 20.56
C GLN A 360 4.67 6.00 19.22
N ARG A 361 3.80 5.83 18.21
CA ARG A 361 3.99 6.43 16.88
C ARG A 361 4.00 7.95 16.93
N LYS A 362 3.14 8.55 17.75
CA LYS A 362 3.07 10.01 17.95
C LYS A 362 4.27 10.57 18.72
N ARG A 363 4.96 9.74 19.51
CA ARG A 363 6.19 10.10 20.25
C ARG A 363 7.48 9.79 19.47
N ARG A 364 7.40 9.25 18.26
CA ARG A 364 8.57 8.86 17.47
C ARG A 364 9.59 10.00 17.37
N GLN A 365 10.86 9.68 17.61
CA GLN A 365 11.95 10.63 17.47
C GLN A 365 11.97 11.22 16.05
N GLY A 366 12.16 12.53 15.94
CA GLY A 366 12.20 13.23 14.66
C GLY A 366 10.83 13.63 14.10
N ARG A 367 9.70 13.11 14.62
CA ARG A 367 8.35 13.45 14.12
C ARG A 367 8.07 14.95 14.12
N HIS A 368 8.43 15.67 15.19
CA HIS A 368 8.24 17.13 15.24
C HIS A 368 9.11 17.86 14.20
N LYS A 369 10.33 17.36 13.95
CA LYS A 369 11.21 17.93 12.92
C LYS A 369 10.61 17.71 11.51
N GLU A 370 10.08 16.52 11.26
CA GLU A 370 9.39 16.18 10.01
C GLU A 370 8.14 17.05 9.82
N LEU A 371 7.25 17.13 10.82
CA LEU A 371 6.03 17.94 10.74
C LEU A 371 6.33 19.43 10.50
N ARG A 372 7.32 20.00 11.20
CA ARG A 372 7.73 21.38 10.96
C ARG A 372 8.25 21.58 9.54
N ALA A 373 9.10 20.68 9.05
CA ALA A 373 9.63 20.76 7.70
C ALA A 373 8.52 20.63 6.63
N THR A 374 7.52 19.77 6.85
CA THR A 374 6.39 19.61 5.94
C THR A 374 5.47 20.84 5.92
N GLN A 375 5.29 21.49 7.06
CA GLN A 375 4.37 22.64 7.22
C GLN A 375 5.08 23.99 7.08
N GLY A 376 6.36 24.02 6.68
CA GLY A 376 7.13 25.27 6.56
C GLY A 376 7.39 26.00 7.88
N ILE A 377 7.20 25.34 9.03
CA ILE A 377 7.34 25.96 10.36
C ILE A 377 8.83 26.16 10.67
N THR A 378 9.24 27.41 10.78
CA THR A 378 10.61 27.81 11.09
C THR A 378 10.88 27.76 12.61
N ARG A 379 12.08 28.16 13.03
CA ARG A 379 12.41 28.28 14.47
C ARG A 379 11.77 29.51 15.12
N HIS A 380 11.27 30.46 14.33
CA HIS A 380 10.67 31.70 14.79
C HIS A 380 9.15 31.60 14.92
N ASP A 381 8.54 30.57 14.34
CA ASP A 381 7.10 30.38 14.36
C ASP A 381 6.66 29.64 15.61
N ALA A 382 5.69 30.21 16.33
CA ALA A 382 4.96 29.48 17.35
C ALA A 382 4.00 28.50 16.68
N TYR A 383 3.98 27.25 17.16
CA TYR A 383 3.03 26.25 16.67
C TYR A 383 2.52 25.37 17.80
N GLU A 384 1.29 24.87 17.63
CA GLU A 384 0.66 23.90 18.51
C GLU A 384 0.43 22.59 17.75
N LEU A 385 0.74 21.46 18.40
CA LEU A 385 0.44 20.14 17.85
C LEU A 385 -0.67 19.50 18.68
N VAL A 386 -1.83 19.29 18.05
CA VAL A 386 -2.96 18.57 18.65
C VAL A 386 -3.01 17.16 18.08
N ASP A 387 -2.79 16.18 18.96
CA ASP A 387 -2.78 14.77 18.64
C ASP A 387 -4.09 14.10 19.06
N PHE A 388 -4.79 13.55 18.09
CA PHE A 388 -5.95 12.70 18.31
C PHE A 388 -5.53 11.28 18.71
N ILE A 389 -5.98 10.80 19.88
CA ILE A 389 -5.73 9.44 20.37
C ILE A 389 -7.06 8.70 20.48
N PRO A 390 -7.26 7.58 19.77
CA PRO A 390 -8.41 6.73 20.02
C PRO A 390 -8.26 6.10 21.41
N LEU A 391 -9.26 6.30 22.27
CA LEU A 391 -9.38 5.63 23.54
C LEU A 391 -10.48 4.58 23.40
N ASP A 392 -10.12 3.33 23.11
CA ASP A 392 -11.08 2.23 23.08
C ASP A 392 -11.47 1.85 24.54
N GLN A 393 -12.75 1.55 24.76
CA GLN A 393 -13.27 1.01 26.03
C GLN A 393 -12.43 -0.12 26.57
N ARG A 394 -12.03 -1.02 25.67
CA ARG A 394 -11.35 -2.27 26.02
C ARG A 394 -9.90 -2.01 26.45
N ASP A 395 -9.28 -0.94 25.96
CA ASP A 395 -7.93 -0.52 26.37
C ASP A 395 -7.94 0.07 27.81
N LEU A 396 -9.01 0.80 28.16
CA LEU A 396 -9.19 1.36 29.50
C LEU A 396 -9.68 0.32 30.52
N ALA A 397 -10.54 -0.62 30.11
CA ALA A 397 -11.00 -1.73 30.94
C ALA A 397 -9.85 -2.68 31.32
N ALA A 398 -8.90 -2.92 30.41
CA ALA A 398 -7.67 -3.67 30.69
C ALA A 398 -6.85 -3.07 31.84
N THR A 399 -6.79 -1.74 31.92
CA THR A 399 -6.05 -1.02 32.98
C THR A 399 -6.73 -1.14 34.36
N LYS A 400 -8.05 -1.34 34.40
CA LYS A 400 -8.83 -1.44 35.64
C LYS A 400 -9.02 -2.89 36.11
N SER A 401 -9.27 -3.83 35.20
CA SER A 401 -9.57 -5.23 35.53
C SER A 401 -8.36 -5.95 36.18
N GLN A 402 -7.13 -5.62 35.79
CA GLN A 402 -5.93 -6.20 36.41
C GLN A 402 -5.65 -5.73 37.85
N ARG A 403 -6.25 -4.62 38.30
CA ARG A 403 -6.07 -4.12 39.68
C ARG A 403 -7.09 -4.69 40.68
N MET A 404 -8.18 -5.26 40.19
CA MET A 404 -9.30 -5.74 41.01
C MET A 404 -9.88 -7.00 40.34
N PRO A 405 -9.33 -8.20 40.61
CA PRO A 405 -9.92 -9.44 40.11
C PRO A 405 -11.35 -9.57 40.69
N GLY A 406 -12.37 -9.56 39.83
CA GLY A 406 -13.79 -9.68 40.22
C GLY A 406 -14.68 -8.46 39.91
N SER A 407 -14.14 -7.34 39.45
CA SER A 407 -14.92 -6.15 39.08
C SER A 407 -14.95 -5.97 37.55
N SER A 408 -15.96 -6.52 36.87
CA SER A 408 -16.19 -6.24 35.43
C SER A 408 -16.99 -4.95 35.20
N ALA A 409 -17.54 -4.36 36.26
CA ALA A 409 -18.41 -3.19 36.15
C ALA A 409 -17.61 -1.89 36.12
N VAL A 410 -17.54 -1.29 34.93
CA VAL A 410 -17.18 0.11 34.75
C VAL A 410 -18.17 0.99 35.54
N PRO A 411 -17.72 1.94 36.38
CA PRO A 411 -18.63 2.83 37.10
C PRO A 411 -19.43 3.72 36.12
N PRO A 412 -20.73 3.95 36.37
CA PRO A 412 -21.65 4.62 35.44
C PRO A 412 -21.21 6.04 35.04
N ALA A 413 -20.49 6.74 35.91
CA ALA A 413 -19.94 8.08 35.62
C ALA A 413 -18.87 8.09 34.52
N THR A 414 -18.22 6.95 34.22
CA THR A 414 -17.24 6.84 33.13
C THR A 414 -17.83 6.28 31.84
N ALA A 415 -19.04 5.73 31.87
CA ALA A 415 -19.71 5.12 30.72
C ALA A 415 -19.86 6.04 29.48
N PRO A 416 -20.13 7.37 29.62
CA PRO A 416 -20.22 8.26 28.46
C PRO A 416 -18.86 8.52 27.80
N LEU A 417 -17.79 8.61 28.61
CA LEU A 417 -16.39 8.77 28.16
C LEU A 417 -15.82 7.49 27.56
N LEU A 418 -16.59 6.41 27.61
CA LEU A 418 -16.19 5.12 27.15
C LEU A 418 -16.78 4.82 25.77
N GLN A 419 -17.85 5.43 25.23
CA GLN A 419 -18.42 4.97 23.94
C GLN A 419 -17.41 4.62 22.82
N PRO A 420 -17.61 3.53 22.05
CA PRO A 420 -16.71 3.18 20.95
C PRO A 420 -16.47 4.39 20.05
N GLY A 421 -15.20 4.75 19.83
CA GLY A 421 -14.85 5.91 19.00
C GLY A 421 -14.60 7.22 19.76
N VAL A 422 -14.48 7.21 21.10
CA VAL A 422 -13.96 8.39 21.82
C VAL A 422 -12.51 8.66 21.39
N VAL A 423 -12.32 9.76 20.69
CA VAL A 423 -11.01 10.30 20.31
C VAL A 423 -10.68 11.43 21.27
N ARG A 424 -9.57 11.30 21.99
CA ARG A 424 -9.08 12.35 22.88
C ARG A 424 -8.08 13.24 22.15
N GLU A 425 -8.30 14.54 22.25
CA GLU A 425 -7.32 15.55 21.84
C GLU A 425 -6.25 15.72 22.91
N LEU A 426 -4.98 15.62 22.49
CA LEU A 426 -3.82 15.88 23.33
C LEU A 426 -2.93 16.93 22.68
N ARG A 427 -2.75 18.05 23.38
CA ARG A 427 -1.83 19.12 22.98
C ARG A 427 -0.39 18.73 23.31
N THR A 428 0.31 18.05 22.40
CA THR A 428 1.62 17.41 22.66
C THR A 428 2.79 18.39 22.66
N THR A 429 2.56 19.65 22.30
CA THR A 429 3.47 20.78 22.54
C THR A 429 3.47 21.26 23.98
N THR A 430 2.45 20.92 24.78
CA THR A 430 2.39 21.27 26.21
C THR A 430 3.09 20.23 27.09
N ILE A 431 3.58 20.64 28.26
CA ILE A 431 4.18 19.71 29.25
C ILE A 431 3.16 18.64 29.68
N ALA A 432 1.92 19.06 29.96
CA ALA A 432 0.85 18.16 30.37
C ALA A 432 0.50 17.13 29.29
N GLY A 433 0.35 17.57 28.04
CA GLY A 433 0.07 16.68 26.91
C GLY A 433 1.22 15.74 26.60
N ALA A 434 2.47 16.23 26.62
CA ALA A 434 3.66 15.40 26.45
C ALA A 434 3.80 14.34 27.56
N TRP A 435 3.46 14.69 28.80
CA TRP A 435 3.45 13.74 29.91
C TRP A 435 2.32 12.72 29.82
N ALA A 436 1.11 13.14 29.43
CA ALA A 436 -0.01 12.24 29.16
C ALA A 436 0.35 11.22 28.06
N LEU A 437 0.98 11.67 26.97
CA LEU A 437 1.46 10.81 25.89
C LEU A 437 2.51 9.81 26.40
N ARG A 438 3.45 10.23 27.26
CA ARG A 438 4.43 9.32 27.89
C ARG A 438 3.76 8.26 28.76
N LYS A 439 2.71 8.60 29.50
CA LYS A 439 1.95 7.63 30.30
C LYS A 439 1.26 6.58 29.42
N LEU A 440 0.64 7.01 28.31
CA LEU A 440 0.04 6.10 27.34
C LEU A 440 1.07 5.15 26.71
N VAL A 441 2.27 5.65 26.38
CA VAL A 441 3.35 4.76 25.89
C VAL A 441 3.73 3.70 26.93
N LYS A 442 3.78 4.08 28.22
CA LYS A 442 4.11 3.14 29.30
C LYS A 442 3.02 2.10 29.57
N SER A 443 1.76 2.37 29.24
CA SER A 443 0.67 1.38 29.39
C SER A 443 0.77 0.20 28.41
N ARG A 444 1.71 0.23 27.46
CA ARG A 444 2.13 -0.92 26.62
C ARG A 444 2.33 -2.20 27.45
N ALA A 445 2.93 -2.11 28.63
CA ALA A 445 3.17 -3.27 29.48
C ALA A 445 1.87 -3.93 29.98
N LEU A 446 0.76 -3.17 30.05
CA LEU A 446 -0.55 -3.66 30.49
C LEU A 446 -1.29 -4.43 29.40
N ARG A 447 -0.75 -4.53 28.18
CA ARG A 447 -1.36 -5.37 27.13
C ARG A 447 -1.31 -6.84 27.49
N ASN A 448 -0.22 -7.27 28.12
CA ASN A 448 -0.03 -8.65 28.52
C ASN A 448 -1.09 -9.04 29.57
N GLY A 449 -1.85 -10.08 29.28
CA GLY A 449 -2.97 -10.53 30.10
C GLY A 449 -4.19 -9.60 30.09
N SER A 450 -4.30 -8.70 29.11
CA SER A 450 -5.49 -7.86 28.97
C SER A 450 -6.64 -8.62 28.30
N PRO A 451 -7.92 -8.34 28.64
CA PRO A 451 -9.06 -8.88 27.90
C PRO A 451 -9.00 -8.55 26.41
N ARG A 452 -8.40 -7.40 26.06
CA ARG A 452 -8.17 -7.04 24.65
C ARG A 452 -7.19 -7.99 23.98
N GLN A 453 -6.07 -8.31 24.61
CA GLN A 453 -5.12 -9.28 24.08
C GLN A 453 -5.78 -10.64 23.88
N GLN A 454 -6.58 -11.11 24.84
CA GLN A 454 -7.29 -12.39 24.71
C GLN A 454 -8.19 -12.38 23.46
N LEU A 455 -8.98 -11.34 23.25
CA LEU A 455 -9.84 -11.22 22.07
C LEU A 455 -9.06 -11.24 20.74
N GLU A 456 -7.90 -10.57 20.69
CA GLU A 456 -7.06 -10.58 19.48
C GLU A 456 -6.39 -11.96 19.28
N GLN A 457 -6.04 -12.66 20.36
CA GLN A 457 -5.55 -14.04 20.31
C GLN A 457 -6.63 -15.02 19.86
N ASP A 458 -7.86 -14.89 20.34
CA ASP A 458 -8.99 -15.72 19.90
C ASP A 458 -9.27 -15.52 18.39
N THR A 459 -9.12 -14.27 17.92
CA THR A 459 -9.25 -13.93 16.49
C THR A 459 -8.13 -14.58 15.67
N LEU A 460 -6.88 -14.47 16.15
CA LEU A 460 -5.72 -15.11 15.53
C LEU A 460 -5.90 -16.63 15.46
N GLU A 461 -6.37 -17.26 16.53
CA GLU A 461 -6.55 -18.71 16.59
C GLU A 461 -7.69 -19.19 15.67
N ALA A 462 -8.77 -18.42 15.54
CA ALA A 462 -9.84 -18.72 14.58
C ALA A 462 -9.32 -18.72 13.12
N TRP A 463 -8.49 -17.72 12.76
CA TRP A 463 -7.83 -17.68 11.45
C TRP A 463 -6.85 -18.84 11.27
N ARG A 464 -5.99 -19.09 12.26
CA ARG A 464 -4.97 -20.15 12.21
C ARG A 464 -5.62 -21.53 12.07
N THR A 465 -6.70 -21.79 12.81
CA THR A 465 -7.48 -23.03 12.70
C THR A 465 -8.03 -23.19 11.28
N ALA A 466 -8.64 -22.15 10.71
CA ALA A 466 -9.15 -22.20 9.34
C ALA A 466 -8.04 -22.42 8.30
N LEU A 467 -6.87 -21.80 8.48
CA LEU A 467 -5.71 -21.99 7.59
C LEU A 467 -5.19 -23.42 7.64
N ILE A 468 -5.01 -23.99 8.84
CA ILE A 468 -4.53 -25.35 9.02
C ILE A 468 -5.53 -26.37 8.44
N GLU A 469 -6.83 -26.15 8.62
CA GLU A 469 -7.85 -26.99 7.99
C GLU A 469 -7.82 -26.88 6.46
N ALA A 470 -7.69 -25.67 5.91
CA ALA A 470 -7.60 -25.45 4.46
C ALA A 470 -6.35 -26.08 3.84
N LEU A 471 -5.18 -25.93 4.47
CA LEU A 471 -3.90 -26.51 4.03
C LEU A 471 -3.97 -28.03 3.82
N ARG A 472 -4.83 -28.72 4.57
CA ARG A 472 -5.00 -30.18 4.49
C ARG A 472 -5.89 -30.65 3.35
N VAL A 473 -6.65 -29.74 2.75
CA VAL A 473 -7.72 -30.09 1.79
C VAL A 473 -7.43 -29.52 0.42
N ASP A 474 -7.17 -28.21 0.33
CA ASP A 474 -7.05 -27.52 -0.95
C ASP A 474 -6.06 -26.34 -0.86
N ALA A 475 -5.11 -26.31 -1.79
CA ALA A 475 -4.02 -25.32 -1.80
C ALA A 475 -4.51 -23.91 -2.17
N GLU A 476 -5.50 -23.77 -3.05
CA GLU A 476 -6.06 -22.48 -3.44
C GLU A 476 -6.87 -21.87 -2.30
N VAL A 477 -7.74 -22.67 -1.67
CA VAL A 477 -8.47 -22.29 -0.45
C VAL A 477 -7.48 -21.88 0.64
N ALA A 478 -6.38 -22.63 0.83
CA ALA A 478 -5.36 -22.30 1.82
C ALA A 478 -4.70 -20.94 1.55
N ARG A 479 -4.37 -20.61 0.29
CA ARG A 479 -3.83 -19.29 -0.09
C ARG A 479 -4.82 -18.17 0.21
N ILE A 480 -6.10 -18.36 -0.12
CA ILE A 480 -7.15 -17.40 0.19
C ILE A 480 -7.23 -17.18 1.70
N VAL A 481 -7.30 -18.24 2.49
CA VAL A 481 -7.37 -18.15 3.94
C VAL A 481 -6.10 -17.50 4.50
N ALA A 482 -4.92 -17.83 3.99
CA ALA A 482 -3.66 -17.22 4.40
C ALA A 482 -3.64 -15.70 4.19
N SER A 483 -4.18 -15.20 3.07
CA SER A 483 -4.33 -13.76 2.83
C SER A 483 -5.43 -13.11 3.67
N SER A 484 -6.47 -13.86 4.05
CA SER A 484 -7.68 -13.31 4.66
C SER A 484 -7.52 -12.68 6.05
N GLY A 485 -6.43 -12.98 6.77
CA GLY A 485 -6.11 -12.33 8.05
C GLY A 485 -5.92 -10.82 7.91
N THR A 486 -5.53 -10.32 6.74
CA THR A 486 -5.40 -8.88 6.50
C THR A 486 -6.73 -8.15 6.42
N LEU A 487 -7.88 -8.83 6.40
CA LEU A 487 -9.18 -8.16 6.54
C LEU A 487 -9.29 -7.44 7.87
N VAL A 488 -8.71 -8.01 8.94
CA VAL A 488 -8.78 -7.47 10.29
C VAL A 488 -7.80 -6.30 10.43
N GLN A 489 -8.18 -5.17 9.83
CA GLN A 489 -7.43 -3.91 9.81
C GLN A 489 -8.30 -2.74 10.31
N GLY A 490 -7.74 -1.54 10.32
CA GLY A 490 -8.39 -0.36 10.88
C GLY A 490 -8.33 -0.30 12.41
N SER A 491 -9.02 0.69 12.98
CA SER A 491 -9.05 0.96 14.43
C SER A 491 -10.48 1.11 14.95
N GLY A 492 -10.68 0.83 16.25
CA GLY A 492 -11.98 1.00 16.90
C GLY A 492 -13.10 0.20 16.22
N ALA A 493 -14.22 0.86 15.93
CA ALA A 493 -15.41 0.25 15.34
C ALA A 493 -15.14 -0.39 13.96
N VAL A 494 -14.26 0.19 13.15
CA VAL A 494 -13.90 -0.36 11.83
C VAL A 494 -13.23 -1.73 11.99
N ARG A 495 -12.25 -1.84 12.89
CA ARG A 495 -11.59 -3.13 13.16
C ARG A 495 -12.56 -4.18 13.68
N GLU A 496 -13.50 -3.76 14.52
CA GLU A 496 -14.51 -4.67 15.07
C GLU A 496 -15.43 -5.22 13.97
N ALA A 497 -15.94 -4.36 13.09
CA ALA A 497 -16.75 -4.79 11.95
C ALA A 497 -15.97 -5.73 11.02
N ASN A 498 -14.71 -5.39 10.72
CA ASN A 498 -13.84 -6.23 9.91
C ASN A 498 -13.54 -7.58 10.59
N ARG A 499 -13.35 -7.60 11.91
CA ARG A 499 -13.14 -8.84 12.68
C ARG A 499 -14.36 -9.73 12.59
N GLN A 500 -15.55 -9.20 12.82
CA GLN A 500 -16.79 -9.98 12.75
C GLN A 500 -16.99 -10.59 11.36
N THR A 501 -16.69 -9.79 10.33
CA THR A 501 -16.71 -10.24 8.92
C THR A 501 -15.71 -11.37 8.69
N ALA A 502 -14.47 -11.21 9.14
CA ALA A 502 -13.43 -12.22 8.98
C ALA A 502 -13.74 -13.52 9.75
N GLN A 503 -14.23 -13.41 10.99
CA GLN A 503 -14.66 -14.56 11.78
C GLN A 503 -15.84 -15.31 11.13
N ALA A 504 -16.80 -14.58 10.55
CA ALA A 504 -17.88 -15.20 9.80
C ALA A 504 -17.36 -15.93 8.56
N PHE A 505 -16.43 -15.33 7.81
CA PHE A 505 -15.80 -15.96 6.65
C PHE A 505 -15.05 -17.25 7.05
N TRP A 506 -14.18 -17.21 8.05
CA TRP A 506 -13.43 -18.38 8.49
C TRP A 506 -14.32 -19.47 9.08
N GLY A 507 -15.25 -19.07 9.95
CA GLY A 507 -16.07 -20.02 10.72
C GLY A 507 -17.25 -20.59 9.95
N ARG A 508 -17.97 -19.76 9.20
CA ARG A 508 -19.25 -20.12 8.54
C ARG A 508 -19.11 -20.41 7.06
N ILE A 509 -18.10 -19.88 6.38
CA ILE A 509 -17.87 -20.17 4.97
C ILE A 509 -16.81 -21.25 4.88
N VAL A 510 -15.55 -20.90 5.16
CA VAL A 510 -14.39 -21.79 4.96
C VAL A 510 -14.53 -23.11 5.72
N ARG A 511 -14.67 -23.07 7.04
CA ARG A 511 -14.70 -24.31 7.84
C ARG A 511 -15.95 -25.15 7.61
N GLN A 512 -17.09 -24.53 7.30
CA GLN A 512 -18.32 -25.28 7.01
C GLN A 512 -18.27 -25.96 5.65
N THR A 513 -17.81 -25.28 4.60
CA THR A 513 -17.67 -25.90 3.27
C THR A 513 -16.62 -27.01 3.30
N LEU A 514 -15.48 -26.81 3.99
CA LEU A 514 -14.50 -27.88 4.21
C LEU A 514 -15.04 -29.06 5.02
N ALA A 515 -16.00 -28.84 5.93
CA ALA A 515 -16.64 -29.92 6.68
C ALA A 515 -17.65 -30.68 5.81
N LEU A 516 -18.39 -29.99 4.93
CA LEU A 516 -19.29 -30.60 3.96
C LEU A 516 -18.52 -31.47 2.95
N ASP A 517 -17.42 -30.96 2.40
CA ASP A 517 -16.57 -31.70 1.45
C ASP A 517 -16.00 -32.97 2.10
N ARG A 518 -15.63 -32.92 3.39
CA ARG A 518 -15.19 -34.09 4.16
C ARG A 518 -16.32 -35.11 4.41
N ALA A 519 -17.57 -34.66 4.43
CA ALA A 519 -18.73 -35.49 4.72
C ALA A 519 -19.37 -36.11 3.47
N ASP A 520 -18.96 -35.73 2.26
CA ASP A 520 -19.40 -36.34 0.99
C ASP A 520 -18.36 -37.33 0.42
N PRO A 521 -18.39 -38.61 0.84
CA PRO A 521 -17.48 -39.63 0.32
C PRO A 521 -17.72 -39.99 -1.15
N ALA A 522 -18.80 -39.49 -1.78
CA ALA A 522 -19.06 -39.72 -3.21
C ALA A 522 -18.25 -38.79 -4.13
N GLY A 523 -17.59 -37.76 -3.58
CA GLY A 523 -16.70 -36.87 -4.32
C GLY A 523 -17.41 -36.02 -5.37
N ARG A 524 -18.68 -35.63 -5.14
CA ARG A 524 -19.43 -34.80 -6.09
C ARG A 524 -18.98 -33.34 -5.97
N ALA A 525 -17.83 -33.03 -6.57
CA ALA A 525 -17.18 -31.72 -6.69
C ALA A 525 -16.98 -30.95 -5.37
N PRO A 526 -15.73 -30.61 -4.99
CA PRO A 526 -15.45 -29.94 -3.72
C PRO A 526 -16.07 -28.53 -3.71
N ILE A 527 -17.08 -28.32 -2.87
CA ILE A 527 -17.82 -27.07 -2.76
C ILE A 527 -16.92 -25.95 -2.20
N ALA A 528 -15.94 -26.28 -1.35
CA ALA A 528 -15.03 -25.29 -0.80
C ALA A 528 -14.16 -24.62 -1.89
N ALA A 529 -13.73 -25.38 -2.90
CA ALA A 529 -12.92 -24.87 -4.01
C ALA A 529 -13.70 -23.88 -4.88
N GLU A 530 -15.03 -23.95 -4.93
CA GLU A 530 -15.85 -22.99 -5.68
C GLU A 530 -16.33 -21.80 -4.81
N LEU A 531 -16.89 -22.08 -3.64
CA LEU A 531 -17.52 -21.05 -2.81
C LEU A 531 -16.52 -20.15 -2.10
N VAL A 532 -15.37 -20.67 -1.64
CA VAL A 532 -14.42 -19.86 -0.88
C VAL A 532 -13.79 -18.76 -1.74
N PRO A 533 -13.24 -19.04 -2.94
CA PRO A 533 -12.72 -17.99 -3.83
C PRO A 533 -13.79 -16.97 -4.20
N PHE A 534 -14.98 -17.42 -4.55
CA PHE A 534 -16.09 -16.54 -4.94
C PHE A 534 -16.47 -15.57 -3.80
N VAL A 535 -16.72 -16.09 -2.59
CA VAL A 535 -17.08 -15.25 -1.43
C VAL A 535 -15.93 -14.32 -1.05
N TRP A 536 -14.69 -14.80 -1.14
CA TRP A 536 -13.50 -13.98 -0.90
C TRP A 536 -13.40 -12.81 -1.89
N GLU A 537 -13.70 -13.05 -3.15
CA GLU A 537 -13.69 -12.01 -4.18
C GLU A 537 -14.74 -10.92 -3.90
N GLN A 538 -15.96 -11.32 -3.55
CA GLN A 538 -17.02 -10.37 -3.19
C GLN A 538 -16.67 -9.59 -1.92
N LEU A 539 -16.11 -10.27 -0.91
CA LEU A 539 -15.61 -9.68 0.33
C LEU A 539 -14.60 -8.56 0.07
N ALA A 540 -13.64 -8.85 -0.80
CA ALA A 540 -12.53 -7.97 -1.00
C ALA A 540 -12.86 -6.80 -1.93
N ARG A 541 -13.82 -6.96 -2.86
CA ARG A 541 -14.34 -5.85 -3.70
C ARG A 541 -15.28 -4.92 -2.93
N SER A 542 -16.18 -5.46 -2.11
CA SER A 542 -17.29 -4.71 -1.51
C SER A 542 -17.03 -4.22 -0.08
N GLY A 543 -15.98 -4.75 0.57
CA GLY A 543 -15.68 -4.46 1.96
C GLY A 543 -16.69 -5.07 2.96
N PRO A 544 -16.53 -4.79 4.27
CA PRO A 544 -17.23 -5.49 5.36
C PRO A 544 -18.75 -5.24 5.43
N LEU A 545 -19.25 -4.15 4.85
CA LEU A 545 -20.64 -3.70 4.99
C LEU A 545 -21.62 -4.45 4.08
N ALA A 546 -21.15 -5.14 3.03
CA ALA A 546 -22.02 -5.80 2.05
C ALA A 546 -22.37 -7.27 2.40
N LEU A 547 -21.83 -7.84 3.49
CA LEU A 547 -21.81 -9.30 3.65
C LEU A 547 -23.05 -9.96 4.24
N TRP A 548 -23.86 -9.29 5.03
CA TRP A 548 -24.89 -9.99 5.79
C TRP A 548 -26.02 -10.54 4.91
N GLU A 549 -26.34 -9.85 3.81
CA GLU A 549 -27.30 -10.34 2.82
C GLU A 549 -26.72 -11.47 1.95
N PHE A 550 -25.45 -11.36 1.55
CA PHE A 550 -24.79 -12.35 0.69
C PHE A 550 -24.45 -13.64 1.43
N ALA A 551 -23.91 -13.55 2.65
CA ALA A 551 -23.56 -14.70 3.47
C ALA A 551 -24.82 -15.51 3.87
N ALA A 552 -25.96 -14.85 4.09
CA ALA A 552 -27.23 -15.53 4.36
C ALA A 552 -27.74 -16.31 3.14
N GLN A 553 -27.56 -15.77 1.93
CA GLN A 553 -27.94 -16.44 0.67
C GLN A 553 -27.02 -17.63 0.36
N VAL A 554 -25.70 -17.49 0.54
CA VAL A 554 -24.72 -18.57 0.33
C VAL A 554 -24.89 -19.70 1.34
N LEU A 555 -25.15 -19.40 2.63
CA LEU A 555 -25.47 -20.43 3.63
C LEU A 555 -26.79 -21.15 3.28
N GLY A 556 -27.78 -20.41 2.74
CA GLY A 556 -29.04 -20.98 2.27
C GLY A 556 -28.84 -22.00 1.14
N ILE A 557 -27.92 -21.73 0.21
CA ILE A 557 -27.56 -22.65 -0.88
C ILE A 557 -26.79 -23.86 -0.35
N ALA A 558 -25.80 -23.68 0.51
CA ALA A 558 -25.03 -24.79 1.09
C ALA A 558 -25.92 -25.75 1.91
N MET A 559 -26.90 -25.21 2.64
CA MET A 559 -27.91 -26.01 3.35
C MET A 559 -28.93 -26.69 2.42
N ALA A 560 -29.21 -26.13 1.24
CA ALA A 560 -30.07 -26.75 0.24
C ALA A 560 -29.39 -27.98 -0.38
N VAL A 561 -28.08 -27.88 -0.66
CA VAL A 561 -27.24 -29.02 -1.12
C VAL A 561 -27.19 -30.12 -0.07
N SER A 562 -26.93 -29.77 1.20
CA SER A 562 -26.86 -30.76 2.29
C SER A 562 -28.21 -31.47 2.55
N ARG A 563 -29.31 -30.97 2.00
CA ARG A 563 -30.67 -31.56 2.11
C ARG A 563 -31.09 -32.37 0.87
N GLY A 564 -30.18 -32.65 -0.05
CA GLY A 564 -30.44 -33.54 -1.20
C GLY A 564 -30.84 -32.83 -2.50
N MET A 565 -30.60 -31.52 -2.62
CA MET A 565 -30.68 -30.83 -3.91
C MET A 565 -29.57 -31.34 -4.85
N PRO A 566 -29.87 -31.65 -6.13
CA PRO A 566 -28.84 -32.01 -7.10
C PRO A 566 -27.78 -30.91 -7.23
N HIS A 567 -26.50 -31.32 -7.36
CA HIS A 567 -25.36 -30.40 -7.42
C HIS A 567 -25.53 -29.34 -8.52
N ASP A 568 -25.94 -29.77 -9.72
CA ASP A 568 -26.15 -28.87 -10.87
C ASP A 568 -27.22 -27.80 -10.59
N ASP A 569 -28.27 -28.14 -9.85
CA ASP A 569 -29.35 -27.21 -9.48
C ASP A 569 -28.87 -26.20 -8.43
N ALA A 570 -28.03 -26.63 -7.49
CA ALA A 570 -27.45 -25.75 -6.49
C ALA A 570 -26.42 -24.80 -7.10
N VAL A 571 -25.58 -25.28 -8.03
CA VAL A 571 -24.63 -24.46 -8.79
C VAL A 571 -25.38 -23.49 -9.71
N ALA A 572 -26.44 -23.93 -10.38
CA ALA A 572 -27.29 -23.05 -11.20
C ALA A 572 -27.97 -21.96 -10.36
N MET A 573 -28.53 -22.33 -9.21
CA MET A 573 -29.14 -21.37 -8.27
C MET A 573 -28.10 -20.41 -7.70
N ALA A 574 -26.91 -20.90 -7.35
CA ALA A 574 -25.79 -20.06 -6.94
C ALA A 574 -25.44 -19.05 -8.02
N ARG A 575 -25.27 -19.48 -9.28
CA ARG A 575 -24.99 -18.58 -10.41
C ARG A 575 -26.09 -17.53 -10.61
N VAL A 576 -27.37 -17.90 -10.52
CA VAL A 576 -28.50 -16.97 -10.68
C VAL A 576 -28.58 -15.95 -9.53
N LEU A 577 -28.43 -16.41 -8.28
CA LEU A 577 -28.48 -15.54 -7.10
C LEU A 577 -27.22 -14.66 -6.98
N CYS A 578 -26.09 -15.13 -7.51
CA CYS A 578 -24.81 -14.44 -7.49
C CYS A 578 -24.56 -13.57 -8.72
N THR A 579 -25.48 -13.54 -9.70
CA THR A 579 -25.44 -12.54 -10.77
C THR A 579 -25.61 -11.16 -10.13
N PRO A 580 -24.64 -10.24 -10.27
CA PRO A 580 -24.78 -8.90 -9.70
C PRO A 580 -26.05 -8.29 -10.28
N ARG A 581 -27.01 -7.94 -9.40
CA ARG A 581 -28.17 -7.16 -9.83
C ARG A 581 -27.62 -5.82 -10.31
N GLY A 582 -27.56 -5.64 -11.63
CA GLY A 582 -27.29 -4.35 -12.23
C GLY A 582 -28.21 -3.31 -11.61
N VAL A 583 -27.68 -2.12 -11.36
CA VAL A 583 -28.40 -0.99 -10.79
C VAL A 583 -29.49 -0.54 -11.77
N GLN A 584 -30.62 -1.24 -11.78
CA GLN A 584 -31.86 -0.83 -12.41
C GLN A 584 -32.99 -1.27 -11.48
N GLY A 585 -33.49 -0.33 -10.67
CA GLY A 585 -34.65 -0.55 -9.82
C GLY A 585 -34.56 0.00 -8.41
N LEU A 586 -34.17 1.27 -8.25
CA LEU A 586 -34.57 2.08 -7.08
C LEU A 586 -35.15 3.41 -7.59
N GLY A 587 -36.19 3.28 -8.42
CA GLY A 587 -37.20 4.30 -8.60
C GLY A 587 -38.52 3.68 -8.15
N GLU A 588 -39.18 4.36 -7.22
CA GLU A 588 -40.54 4.09 -6.72
C GLU A 588 -40.71 2.93 -5.72
N ALA A 589 -40.51 3.24 -4.43
CA ALA A 589 -41.49 3.03 -3.34
C ALA A 589 -40.95 3.64 -2.02
#